data_AF-A0A395S744-F1
#
_entry.id   AF-A0A395S744-F1
#
_cell.length_a   1.000
_cell.length_b   1.000
_cell.length_c   1.000
_cell.angle_alpha   90.00
_cell.angle_beta   90.00
_cell.angle_gamma   90.00
#
_symmetry.space_group_name_H-M   'P 1'
#
loop_
_entity.id
_entity.type
_entity.pdbx_description
1 polymer ?
#
loop_
_entity_poly.entity_id
_entity_poly.type
_entity_poly.pdbx_seq_one_letter_code
_entity_poly.pdbx_strand_id
1 'polypeptide(L)'
;MAKQNSSSSEQTQNIVSDIGEYLMQAAQTWAQMTDSLVESRQVQQAVEDAHEHAMSANHLSDLSAVVSMDMDLSKLCKIRDLTAQFSQDVHQVWQKDTKYNGNAP
;
A
#
# COMPACT_ATOMS: atom_id res chain seq x y z
N MET A 1 -7.80 22.21 -46.58
CA MET A 1 -7.86 20.88 -45.95
C MET A 1 -7.11 20.98 -44.62
N ALA A 2 -7.81 21.11 -43.49
CA ALA A 2 -7.20 21.18 -42.16
C ALA A 2 -7.90 20.12 -41.30
N LYS A 3 -7.28 18.94 -41.18
CA LYS A 3 -7.85 17.80 -40.46
C LYS A 3 -6.75 16.88 -39.94
N GLN A 4 -5.79 17.40 -39.16
CA GLN A 4 -4.73 16.57 -38.58
C GLN A 4 -4.28 16.92 -37.15
N ASN A 5 -4.89 17.87 -36.45
CA ASN A 5 -4.42 18.22 -35.10
C ASN A 5 -5.23 17.64 -33.93
N SER A 6 -6.39 17.02 -34.18
CA SER A 6 -7.28 16.54 -33.11
C SER A 6 -6.92 15.15 -32.58
N SER A 7 -6.36 14.26 -33.40
CA SER A 7 -6.09 12.88 -32.95
C SER A 7 -4.91 12.79 -31.98
N SER A 8 -3.87 13.60 -32.17
CA SER A 8 -2.65 13.54 -31.37
C SER A 8 -2.88 13.96 -29.91
N SER A 9 -3.72 14.99 -29.69
CA SER A 9 -4.10 15.44 -28.35
C SER A 9 -5.00 14.43 -27.64
N GLU A 10 -5.96 13.82 -28.35
CA GLU A 10 -6.83 12.78 -27.81
C GLU A 10 -6.05 11.51 -27.44
N GLN A 11 -5.10 11.10 -28.29
CA GLN A 11 -4.23 9.95 -28.03
C GLN A 11 -3.29 10.19 -26.84
N THR A 12 -2.75 11.41 -26.69
CA THR A 12 -1.89 11.76 -25.55
C THR A 12 -2.70 11.82 -24.25
N GLN A 13 -3.91 12.38 -24.28
CA GLN A 13 -4.81 12.43 -23.12
C GLN A 13 -5.27 11.03 -22.69
N ASN A 14 -5.44 10.11 -23.65
CA ASN A 14 -5.72 8.70 -23.37
C ASN A 14 -4.56 8.03 -22.63
N ILE A 15 -3.32 8.23 -23.10
CA ILE A 15 -2.12 7.67 -22.44
C ILE A 15 -1.93 8.22 -21.01
N VAL A 16 -2.13 9.52 -20.79
CA VAL A 16 -2.04 10.10 -19.44
C VAL A 16 -3.12 9.52 -18.52
N SER A 17 -4.31 9.29 -19.05
CA SER A 17 -5.41 8.66 -18.32
C SER A 17 -5.08 7.21 -17.94
N ASP A 18 -4.62 6.43 -18.91
CA ASP A 18 -4.18 5.05 -18.70
C ASP A 18 -3.08 4.97 -17.63
N ILE A 19 -2.06 5.84 -17.71
CA ILE A 19 -0.96 5.86 -16.73
C ILE A 19 -1.48 6.15 -15.32
N GLY A 20 -2.41 7.08 -15.16
CA GLY A 20 -2.99 7.38 -13.85
C GLY A 20 -3.81 6.23 -13.28
N GLU A 21 -4.58 5.53 -14.12
CA GLU A 21 -5.28 4.30 -13.73
C GLU A 21 -4.32 3.17 -13.34
N TYR A 22 -3.23 2.98 -14.09
CA TYR A 22 -2.18 2.01 -13.75
C TYR A 22 -1.53 2.33 -12.40
N LEU A 23 -1.21 3.59 -12.13
CA LEU A 23 -0.62 3.99 -10.85
C LEU A 23 -1.59 3.76 -9.68
N MET A 24 -2.88 4.04 -9.87
CA MET A 24 -3.92 3.77 -8.88
C MET A 24 -4.02 2.27 -8.59
N GLN A 25 -4.05 1.42 -9.63
CA GLN A 25 -4.11 -0.03 -9.48
C GLN A 25 -2.85 -0.59 -8.83
N ALA A 26 -1.67 -0.08 -9.19
CA ALA A 26 -0.41 -0.50 -8.61
C ALA A 26 -0.35 -0.17 -7.11
N ALA A 27 -0.78 1.03 -6.72
CA ALA A 27 -0.82 1.44 -5.32
C ALA A 27 -1.78 0.56 -4.50
N GLN A 28 -2.95 0.23 -5.06
CA GLN A 28 -3.91 -0.66 -4.43
C GLN A 28 -3.39 -2.10 -4.28
N THR A 29 -2.76 -2.63 -5.34
CA THR A 29 -2.17 -3.97 -5.32
C THR A 29 -1.04 -4.04 -4.29
N TRP A 30 -0.22 -3.00 -4.21
CA TRP A 30 0.86 -2.90 -3.22
C TRP A 30 0.32 -2.87 -1.78
N ALA A 31 -0.75 -2.10 -1.53
CA ALA A 31 -1.41 -2.08 -0.23
C ALA A 31 -1.96 -3.45 0.17
N GLN A 32 -2.69 -4.13 -0.74
CA GLN A 32 -3.23 -5.47 -0.49
C GLN A 32 -2.13 -6.51 -0.24
N MET A 33 -1.06 -6.47 -1.03
CA MET A 33 0.07 -7.37 -0.85
C MET A 33 0.71 -7.16 0.51
N THR A 34 0.98 -5.91 0.89
CA THR A 34 1.59 -5.56 2.18
C THR A 34 0.69 -6.01 3.34
N ASP A 35 -0.61 -5.76 3.26
CA ASP A 35 -1.61 -6.19 4.24
C ASP A 35 -1.57 -7.72 4.45
N SER A 36 -1.64 -8.49 3.36
CA SER A 36 -1.59 -9.96 3.42
C SER A 36 -0.30 -10.54 3.98
N LEU A 37 0.84 -9.86 3.75
CA LEU A 37 2.14 -10.28 4.27
C LEU A 37 2.25 -10.01 5.77
N VAL A 38 1.77 -8.85 6.23
CA VAL A 38 1.80 -8.47 7.65
C VAL A 38 0.81 -9.31 8.46
N GLU A 39 -0.37 -9.61 7.93
CA GLU A 39 -1.36 -10.48 8.58
C GLU A 39 -1.09 -11.98 8.36
N SER A 40 0.01 -12.33 7.68
CA SER A 40 0.30 -13.72 7.38
C SER A 40 0.49 -14.55 8.64
N ARG A 41 0.04 -15.81 8.57
CA ARG A 41 0.21 -16.80 9.64
C ARG A 41 1.67 -16.97 10.08
N GLN A 42 2.62 -16.76 9.16
CA GLN A 42 4.05 -16.84 9.44
C GLN A 42 4.52 -15.76 10.43
N VAL A 43 3.97 -14.55 10.30
CA VAL A 43 4.25 -13.45 11.23
C VAL A 43 3.67 -13.78 12.60
N GLN A 44 2.42 -14.24 12.67
CA GLN A 44 1.77 -14.64 13.93
C GLN A 44 2.50 -15.79 14.63
N GLN A 45 2.91 -16.81 13.88
CA GLN A 45 3.67 -17.94 14.43
C GLN A 45 5.02 -17.52 14.99
N ALA A 46 5.73 -16.59 14.35
CA ALA A 46 7.01 -16.10 14.87
C ALA A 46 6.85 -15.44 16.25
N VAL A 47 5.75 -14.70 16.46
CA VAL A 47 5.42 -14.09 17.76
C VAL A 47 5.12 -15.15 18.81
N GLU A 48 4.29 -16.13 18.46
CA GLU A 48 3.93 -17.23 19.35
C GLU A 48 5.17 -18.04 19.75
N ASP A 49 6.02 -18.40 18.79
CA ASP A 49 7.26 -19.14 19.01
C ASP A 49 8.26 -18.37 19.88
N ALA A 50 8.37 -17.05 19.71
CA ALA A 50 9.23 -16.21 20.55
C ALA A 50 8.69 -16.09 21.98
N HIS A 51 7.37 -16.00 22.14
CA HIS A 51 6.73 -15.94 23.44
C HIS A 51 6.83 -17.29 24.18
N GLU A 52 6.68 -18.42 23.48
CA GLU A 52 6.84 -19.77 24.04
C GLU A 52 8.29 -20.05 24.44
N HIS A 53 9.27 -19.64 23.62
CA HIS A 53 10.69 -19.75 23.98
C HIS A 53 11.04 -18.89 25.21
N ALA A 54 10.56 -17.66 25.29
CA ALA A 54 10.84 -16.80 26.44
C ALA A 54 10.22 -17.35 27.74
N MET A 55 9.02 -17.94 27.67
CA MET A 55 8.34 -18.57 28.81
C MET A 55 9.03 -19.85 29.28
N SER A 56 9.59 -20.64 28.36
CA SER A 56 10.30 -21.89 28.70
C SER A 56 11.73 -21.68 29.17
N ALA A 57 12.41 -20.61 28.75
CA ALA A 57 13.84 -20.38 29.03
C ALA A 57 14.14 -19.53 30.29
N ASN A 58 13.16 -18.81 30.86
CA ASN A 58 13.27 -18.12 32.16
C ASN A 58 14.50 -17.18 32.31
N HIS A 59 14.97 -16.57 31.22
CA HIS A 59 16.16 -15.72 31.18
C HIS A 59 15.86 -14.33 30.61
N LEU A 60 16.36 -13.29 31.28
CA LEU A 60 16.17 -11.87 30.92
C LEU A 60 16.72 -11.50 29.53
N SER A 61 17.70 -12.25 29.00
CA SER A 61 18.20 -12.08 27.62
C SER A 61 17.13 -12.38 26.58
N ASP A 62 16.24 -13.34 26.82
CA ASP A 62 15.23 -13.73 25.85
C ASP A 62 14.06 -12.73 25.82
N LEU A 63 13.81 -12.04 26.94
CA LEU A 63 12.87 -10.92 26.95
C LEU A 63 13.32 -9.77 26.04
N SER A 64 14.63 -9.56 25.87
CA SER A 64 15.16 -8.59 24.91
C SER A 64 14.87 -8.98 23.46
N ALA A 65 14.88 -10.29 23.17
CA ALA A 65 14.56 -10.82 21.85
C ALA A 65 13.05 -10.70 21.54
N VAL A 66 12.18 -10.97 22.53
CA VAL A 66 10.72 -10.73 22.41
C VAL A 66 10.43 -9.26 22.14
N VAL A 67 11.03 -8.35 22.90
CA VAL A 67 10.86 -6.90 22.69
C VAL A 67 11.37 -6.46 21.31
N SER A 68 12.49 -7.03 20.84
CA SER A 68 12.99 -6.76 19.48
C SER A 68 12.01 -7.23 18.41
N MET A 69 11.40 -8.41 18.59
CA MET A 69 10.40 -8.93 17.69
C MET A 69 9.13 -8.05 17.68
N ASP A 70 8.64 -7.63 18.85
CA ASP A 70 7.52 -6.70 18.97
C ASP A 70 7.81 -5.35 18.26
N MET A 71 9.05 -4.86 18.35
CA MET A 71 9.48 -3.67 17.63
C MET A 71 9.47 -3.88 16.11
N ASP A 72 9.92 -5.04 15.62
CA ASP A 72 9.92 -5.35 14.19
C ASP A 72 8.51 -5.55 13.64
N LEU A 73 7.61 -6.20 14.39
CA LEU A 73 6.18 -6.24 14.09
C LEU A 73 5.57 -4.83 14.02
N SER A 74 5.91 -3.97 14.98
CA SER A 74 5.44 -2.58 14.99
C SER A 74 5.89 -1.81 13.74
N LYS A 75 7.13 -2.06 13.27
CA LYS A 75 7.62 -1.50 12.00
C LYS A 75 6.84 -2.05 10.80
N LEU A 76 6.56 -3.35 10.76
CA LEU A 76 5.76 -3.97 9.69
C LEU A 76 4.33 -3.42 9.64
N CYS A 77 3.65 -3.31 10.79
CA CYS A 77 2.35 -2.66 10.88
C CYS A 77 2.39 -1.22 10.36
N LYS A 78 3.43 -0.46 10.72
CA LYS A 78 3.61 0.90 10.23
C LYS A 78 3.81 0.96 8.70
N ILE A 79 4.54 0.00 8.12
CA ILE A 79 4.68 -0.11 6.66
C ILE A 79 3.30 -0.37 6.03
N ARG A 80 2.53 -1.33 6.53
CA ARG A 80 1.15 -1.60 6.06
C ARG A 80 0.31 -0.32 6.09
N ASP A 81 0.29 0.38 7.22
CA ASP A 81 -0.53 1.58 7.38
C ASP A 81 -0.11 2.68 6.39
N LEU A 82 1.20 2.86 6.17
CA LEU A 82 1.73 3.79 5.16
C LEU A 82 1.33 3.40 3.74
N THR A 83 1.33 2.11 3.41
CA THR A 83 0.94 1.64 2.07
C THR A 83 -0.55 1.79 1.81
N ALA A 84 -1.38 1.59 2.84
CA ALA A 84 -2.81 1.86 2.77
C ALA A 84 -3.09 3.34 2.55
N GLN A 85 -2.42 4.22 3.31
CA GLN A 85 -2.54 5.67 3.14
C GLN A 85 -2.07 6.10 1.75
N PHE A 86 -0.92 5.62 1.28
CA PHE A 86 -0.41 5.92 -0.06
C PHE A 86 -1.41 5.51 -1.15
N SER A 87 -2.01 4.32 -1.06
CA SER A 87 -3.04 3.89 -2.01
C SER A 87 -4.25 4.83 -2.01
N GLN A 88 -4.67 5.30 -0.84
CA GLN A 88 -5.78 6.24 -0.72
C GLN A 88 -5.44 7.61 -1.30
N ASP A 89 -4.21 8.09 -1.05
CA ASP A 89 -3.72 9.37 -1.57
C ASP A 89 -3.64 9.35 -3.09
N VAL A 90 -3.07 8.30 -3.68
CA VAL A 90 -3.00 8.13 -5.15
C VAL A 90 -4.39 8.11 -5.76
N HIS A 91 -5.32 7.36 -5.15
CA HIS A 91 -6.71 7.31 -5.61
C HIS A 91 -7.42 8.66 -5.48
N GLN A 92 -7.17 9.41 -4.40
CA GLN A 92 -7.77 10.72 -4.18
C GLN A 92 -7.23 11.77 -5.16
N VAL A 93 -5.93 11.77 -5.43
CA VAL A 93 -5.30 12.67 -6.41
C VAL A 93 -5.86 12.38 -7.79
N TRP A 94 -5.97 11.11 -8.17
CA TRP A 94 -6.45 10.72 -9.50
C TRP A 94 -7.96 10.96 -9.72
N GLN A 95 -8.80 10.75 -8.71
CA GLN A 95 -10.26 10.91 -8.85
C GLN A 95 -10.79 12.33 -8.65
N LYS A 96 -10.00 13.25 -8.12
CA LYS A 96 -10.47 14.61 -7.80
C LYS A 96 -10.86 15.41 -9.05
N ASP A 97 -10.33 15.07 -10.22
CA ASP A 97 -10.62 15.80 -11.48
C ASP A 97 -11.74 15.18 -12.32
N THR A 98 -12.07 13.88 -12.14
CA THR A 98 -13.12 13.22 -12.94
C THR A 98 -14.53 13.77 -12.64
N LYS A 99 -14.73 14.40 -11.48
CA LYS A 99 -16.03 14.97 -11.08
C LYS A 99 -16.26 16.41 -11.56
N TYR A 100 -15.24 17.11 -12.06
CA TYR A 100 -15.35 18.51 -12.50
C TYR A 100 -15.74 18.70 -13.98
N ASN A 101 -16.04 17.62 -14.71
CA ASN A 101 -16.45 17.69 -16.13
C ASN A 101 -17.96 17.47 -16.36
N GLY A 102 -18.79 17.65 -15.33
CA GLY A 102 -20.22 17.28 -15.37
C GLY A 102 -21.24 18.41 -15.29
N ASN A 103 -20.84 19.68 -15.14
CA ASN A 103 -21.79 20.80 -15.09
C ASN A 103 -21.14 22.09 -15.59
N ALA A 104 -21.31 22.36 -16.89
CA ALA A 104 -21.27 23.71 -17.42
C ALA A 104 -22.72 24.12 -17.74
N PRO A 105 -23.30 25.13 -17.06
CA PRO A 105 -24.41 25.89 -17.63
C PRO A 105 -23.95 26.79 -18.78
#